data_AF-A0ABD4QM04-F1
#
_entry.id   AF-A0ABD4QM04-F1
#
_cell.length_a   1.000
_cell.length_b   1.000
_cell.length_c   1.000
_cell.angle_alpha   90.00
_cell.angle_beta   90.00
_cell.angle_gamma   90.00
#
_symmetry.space_group_name_H-M   'P 1'
#
loop_
_entity.id
_entity.type
_entity.pdbx_description
1 polymer ?
#
loop_
_entity_poly.entity_id
_entity_poly.type
_entity_poly.pdbx_seq_one_letter_code
_entity_poly.pdbx_strand_id
1 'polypeptide(L)' 'MSEKAKTFMLKSIHYVTLVGLFILIIPAGINPVFFYIGIILFGIHLFVNVIDSSLSKVKISIALIISFTLILLGLFKIFF' A
#
# COMPACT_ATOMS: atom_id res chain seq x y z
N MET A 1 18.11 12.28 -8.20
CA MET A 1 17.55 11.14 -8.94
C MET A 1 16.87 11.66 -10.19
N SER A 2 17.03 11.01 -11.35
CA SER A 2 16.36 11.45 -12.59
C SER A 2 14.84 11.31 -12.46
N GLU A 3 14.07 12.27 -13.00
CA GLU A 3 12.60 12.21 -13.12
C GLU A 3 12.12 10.84 -13.66
N LYS A 4 12.79 10.33 -14.70
CA LYS A 4 12.50 9.00 -15.26
C LYS A 4 12.65 7.86 -14.25
N ALA A 5 13.69 7.92 -13.41
CA ALA A 5 13.93 6.91 -12.39
C ALA A 5 12.87 6.96 -11.28
N LYS A 6 12.42 8.16 -10.89
CA LYS A 6 11.34 8.35 -9.91
C LYS A 6 10.02 7.75 -10.42
N THR A 7 9.63 8.06 -11.65
CA THR A 7 8.41 7.52 -12.26
C THR A 7 8.48 6.00 -12.41
N PHE A 8 9.62 5.45 -12.80
CA PHE A 8 9.83 4.00 -12.92
C PHE A 8 9.66 3.29 -11.56
N MET A 9 10.24 3.85 -10.49
CA MET A 9 10.11 3.29 -9.14
C MET A 9 8.66 3.32 -8.64
N LEU A 10 7.96 4.46 -8.80
CA LEU A 10 6.55 4.56 -8.37
C LEU A 10 5.66 3.56 -9.10
N LYS A 11 5.80 3.44 -10.43
CA LYS A 11 5.07 2.44 -11.22
C LYS A 11 5.40 1.02 -10.78
N SER A 12 6.67 0.72 -10.53
CA SER A 12 7.09 -0.61 -10.08
C SER A 12 6.43 -0.98 -8.74
N ILE A 13 6.46 -0.07 -7.76
CA ILE A 13 5.81 -0.30 -6.46
C ILE A 13 4.30 -0.46 -6.64
N HIS A 14 3.66 0.34 -7.48
CA HIS A 14 2.23 0.22 -7.79
C HIS A 14 1.88 -1.18 -8.33
N TYR A 15 2.62 -1.67 -9.33
CA TYR A 15 2.37 -3.00 -9.89
C TYR A 15 2.70 -4.12 -8.91
N VAL A 16 3.82 -4.05 -8.20
CA VAL A 16 4.22 -5.08 -7.23
C VAL A 16 3.21 -5.17 -6.09
N THR A 17 2.76 -4.03 -5.56
CA THR A 17 1.72 -4.02 -4.51
C THR A 17 0.39 -4.57 -5.03
N LEU A 18 -0.01 -4.23 -6.25
CA LEU A 18 -1.23 -4.75 -6.86
C LEU A 18 -1.17 -6.27 -7.07
N VAL A 19 -0.08 -6.78 -7.67
CA VAL A 19 0.13 -8.21 -7.89
C VAL A 19 0.21 -8.95 -6.56
N GLY A 20 0.92 -8.38 -5.58
CA GLY A 20 1.01 -8.92 -4.22
C GLY A 20 -0.36 -9.07 -3.56
N LEU A 21 -1.23 -8.06 -3.69
CA LEU A 21 -2.60 -8.13 -3.17
C LEU A 21 -3.40 -9.29 -3.78
N PHE A 22 -3.33 -9.47 -5.11
CA PHE A 22 -4.04 -10.58 -5.77
C PHE A 22 -3.54 -11.95 -5.35
N ILE A 23 -2.21 -12.13 -5.24
CA ILE A 23 -1.61 -13.40 -4.83
C ILE A 23 -2.00 -13.75 -3.39
N LEU A 24 -2.13 -12.76 -2.51
CA LEU A 24 -2.43 -12.96 -1.09
C LEU A 24 -3.89 -13.35 -0.79
N ILE A 25 -4.81 -13.21 -1.75
CA ILE A 25 -6.23 -13.57 -1.54
C ILE A 25 -6.38 -15.05 -1.17
N ILE A 26 -5.67 -15.94 -1.86
CA ILE A 26 -5.74 -17.39 -1.64
C ILE A 26 -5.19 -17.77 -0.25
N PRO A 27 -3.94 -17.44 0.11
CA PRO A 27 -3.39 -17.81 1.41
C PRO A 27 -4.06 -17.08 2.59
N ALA A 28 -4.70 -15.93 2.37
CA ALA A 28 -5.48 -15.23 3.41
C ALA A 28 -6.68 -16.04 3.93
N GLY A 29 -7.27 -16.91 3.10
CA GLY A 29 -8.32 -17.83 3.54
C GLY A 29 -7.81 -18.99 4.42
N ILE A 30 -6.50 -19.24 4.40
CA ILE A 30 -5.84 -20.32 5.14
C ILE A 30 -5.20 -19.79 6.42
N ASN A 31 -4.53 -18.64 6.35
CA ASN A 31 -3.88 -18.01 7.49
C ASN A 31 -4.14 -16.48 7.50
N PRO A 32 -4.73 -15.94 8.59
CA PRO A 32 -5.07 -14.53 8.68
C PRO A 32 -3.85 -13.60 8.65
N VAL A 33 -2.64 -14.10 8.92
CA VAL A 33 -1.40 -13.32 8.75
C VAL A 33 -1.27 -12.78 7.33
N PHE A 34 -1.62 -13.57 6.30
CA PHE A 34 -1.56 -13.12 4.92
C PHE A 34 -2.60 -12.03 4.60
N PHE A 35 -3.73 -12.03 5.30
CA PHE A 35 -4.70 -10.95 5.23
C PHE A 35 -4.11 -9.65 5.79
N TYR A 36 -3.43 -9.70 6.94
CA TYR A 36 -2.76 -8.52 7.51
C TYR A 36 -1.59 -8.02 6.67
N ILE A 37 -0.81 -8.92 6.05
CA ILE A 37 0.20 -8.55 5.05
C ILE A 37 -0.46 -7.86 3.85
N GLY A 38 -1.63 -8.34 3.41
CA GLY A 38 -2.44 -7.70 2.38
C GLY A 38 -2.87 -6.27 2.77
N ILE A 39 -3.30 -6.06 4.01
CA ILE A 39 -3.63 -4.71 4.53
C ILE A 39 -2.42 -3.77 4.45
N ILE A 40 -1.22 -4.24 4.82
CA ILE A 40 0.01 -3.44 4.71
C ILE A 40 0.30 -3.08 3.25
N LEU A 41 0.23 -4.05 2.35
CA LEU A 41 0.45 -3.83 0.91
C LEU A 41 -0.57 -2.85 0.32
N PHE A 42 -1.83 -2.91 0.75
CA PHE A 42 -2.87 -1.96 0.35
C PHE A 42 -2.59 -0.55 0.86
N GLY A 43 -2.11 -0.42 2.10
CA GLY A 43 -1.65 0.86 2.65
C GLY A 43 -0.50 1.46 1.82
N ILE A 44 0.52 0.66 1.47
CA ILE A 44 1.65 1.10 0.63
C ILE A 44 1.17 1.48 -0.78
N HIS A 45 0.25 0.72 -1.36
CA HIS A 45 -0.33 1.01 -2.66
C HIS A 45 -1.02 2.38 -2.67
N LEU A 46 -1.87 2.65 -1.67
CA LEU A 46 -2.55 3.94 -1.50
C LEU A 46 -1.55 5.09 -1.34
N PHE A 47 -0.49 4.90 -0.55
CA PHE A 47 0.56 5.91 -0.35
C PHE A 47 1.18 6.34 -1.69
N VAL A 48 1.61 5.36 -2.48
CA VAL A 48 2.27 5.57 -3.77
C VAL A 48 1.34 6.23 -4.77
N ASN A 49 0.07 5.81 -4.80
CA ASN A 49 -0.94 6.36 -5.70
C ASN A 49 -1.28 7.82 -5.38
N VAL A 50 -1.18 8.23 -4.11
CA VAL A 50 -1.52 9.59 -3.65
C VAL A 50 -0.37 10.57 -3.93
N ILE A 51 0.89 10.12 -3.86
CA ILE A 51 2.08 10.97 -4.07
C ILE A 51 2.14 11.59 -5.47
N ASP A 52 1.65 10.87 -6.48
CA ASP A 52 1.64 11.34 -7.88
C ASP A 52 0.25 11.81 -8.33
N SER A 53 -0.69 11.98 -7.38
CA SER A 53 -2.07 12.36 -7.71
C SER A 53 -2.24 13.88 -7.84
N SER A 54 -3.11 14.29 -8.76
CA SER A 54 -3.57 15.69 -8.90
C SER A 54 -4.67 16.06 -7.90
N LEU A 55 -4.76 15.37 -6.76
CA LEU A 55 -5.78 15.60 -5.74
C LEU A 55 -5.53 16.89 -4.96
N SER A 56 -6.57 17.42 -4.31
CA SER A 56 -6.40 18.55 -3.40
C SER A 56 -5.54 18.16 -2.20
N LYS A 57 -4.79 19.13 -1.66
CA LYS A 57 -3.89 18.92 -0.49
C LYS A 57 -4.60 18.24 0.68
N VAL A 58 -5.87 18.59 0.92
CA VAL A 58 -6.69 17.97 1.98
C VAL A 58 -6.92 16.48 1.71
N LYS A 59 -7.29 16.10 0.48
CA LYS A 59 -7.51 14.70 0.10
C LYS A 59 -6.21 13.89 0.16
N ILE A 60 -5.09 14.50 -0.24
CA ILE A 60 -3.76 13.90 -0.12
C ILE A 60 -3.45 13.60 1.36
N SER A 61 -3.62 14.58 2.26
CA SER A 61 -3.38 14.39 3.69
C SER A 61 -4.26 13.30 4.29
N ILE A 62 -5.56 13.27 3.96
CA ILE A 62 -6.49 12.24 4.44
C ILE A 62 -6.04 10.85 3.95
N ALA A 63 -5.71 10.71 2.67
CA ALA A 63 -5.31 9.43 2.11
C ALA A 63 -3.96 8.94 2.67
N LEU A 64 -3.03 9.85 2.98
CA LEU A 64 -1.80 9.54 3.69
C LEU A 64 -2.07 9.03 5.12
N ILE A 65 -2.98 9.66 5.86
CA ILE A 65 -3.38 9.20 7.21
C ILE A 65 -3.99 7.80 7.14
N ILE A 66 -4.90 7.56 6.17
CA ILE A 66 -5.52 6.24 5.97
C ILE A 66 -4.47 5.20 5.65
N SER A 67 -3.58 5.49 4.70
CA SER A 67 -2.46 4.61 4.33
C SER A 67 -1.59 4.26 5.54
N PHE A 68 -1.19 5.26 6.33
CA PHE A 68 -0.37 5.04 7.52
C PHE A 68 -1.11 4.19 8.57
N THR A 69 -2.40 4.45 8.76
CA THR A 69 -3.26 3.69 9.68
C THR A 69 -3.35 2.23 9.27
N LEU A 70 -3.54 1.94 7.98
CA LEU A 70 -3.60 0.58 7.45
C LEU A 70 -2.27 -0.17 7.68
N ILE A 71 -1.15 0.49 7.42
CA ILE A 71 0.18 -0.10 7.65
C ILE A 71 0.38 -0.41 9.13
N LEU A 72 0.08 0.54 10.02
CA LEU A 72 0.19 0.34 11.47
C LEU A 72 -0.74 -0.77 11.97
N LEU A 73 -1.98 -0.81 11.49
CA LEU A 73 -2.96 -1.82 11.88
C LEU A 73 -2.50 -3.22 11.45
N GLY A 74 -2.02 -3.36 10.21
CA GLY A 74 -1.50 -4.62 9.70
C GLY A 74 -0.27 -5.09 10.48
N LEU A 75 0.66 -4.18 10.78
CA LEU A 75 1.83 -4.49 11.62
C LEU A 75 1.41 -4.91 13.03
N PHE A 76 0.53 -4.13 13.67
CA PHE A 76 0.04 -4.42 15.01
C PHE A 76 -0.55 -5.84 15.08
N LYS A 77 -1.41 -6.21 14.12
CA LYS A 77 -2.05 -7.53 14.08
C LYS A 77 -1.12 -8.71 13.77
N ILE A 78 0.05 -8.45 13.18
CA ILE A 78 1.05 -9.50 12.95
C ILE A 78 1.83 -9.79 14.24
N PHE A 79 2.03 -8.79 15.10
CA PHE A 79 2.89 -8.90 16.28
C PHE A 79 2.14 -9.00 17.62
N PHE A 80 0.86 -8.59 17.69
CA PHE A 80 0.03 -8.57 18.90
C PHE A 80 -1.36 -9.15 18.63
#